data_AF-A0A9Q5SPH6-F1
#
_entry.id   AF-A0A9Q5SPH6-F1
#
_cell.length_a   1.000
_cell.length_b   1.000
_cell.length_c   1.000
_cell.angle_alpha   90.00
_cell.angle_beta   90.00
_cell.angle_gamma   90.00
#
_symmetry.space_group_name_H-M   'P 1'
#
loop_
_entity.id
_entity.type
_entity.pdbx_description
1 polymer ?
#
loop_
_entity_poly.entity_id
_entity_poly.type
_entity_poly.pdbx_seq_one_letter_code
_entity_poly.pdbx_strand_id
1 'polypeptide(L)'
;MKKNRHKKESLLNKRVLVKWIDSNLSERTWVDLEDYETDISEIESYGIVVHENERSISVAGHYAVGNSNTLEQASGIMTIPKACIKELIFLSFGNHSYFFHDGKRLVKCNLQEF
;
A
#
# COMPACT_ATOMS: atom_id res chain seq x y z
N MET A 1 14.50 32.00 -9.70
CA MET A 1 14.05 31.34 -8.45
C MET A 1 13.98 29.83 -8.67
N LYS A 2 14.85 29.03 -8.05
CA LYS A 2 14.79 27.55 -8.12
C LYS A 2 13.65 27.08 -7.21
N LYS A 3 12.59 26.49 -7.76
CA LYS A 3 11.55 25.83 -6.98
C LYS A 3 12.20 24.63 -6.28
N ASN A 4 12.28 24.66 -4.95
CA ASN A 4 12.63 23.49 -4.15
C ASN A 4 11.59 22.39 -4.45
N ARG A 5 12.00 21.39 -5.23
CA ARG A 5 11.20 20.19 -5.48
C ARG A 5 11.16 19.45 -4.15
N HIS A 6 10.05 19.55 -3.42
CA HIS A 6 9.84 18.79 -2.20
C HIS A 6 10.15 17.31 -2.49
N LYS A 7 11.21 16.79 -1.87
CA LYS A 7 11.62 15.40 -2.03
C LYS A 7 10.51 14.56 -1.40
N LYS A 8 9.73 13.87 -2.22
CA LYS A 8 8.65 12.99 -1.74
C LYS A 8 9.32 11.90 -0.89
N GLU A 9 8.91 11.76 0.36
CA GLU A 9 9.42 10.69 1.21
C GLU A 9 9.10 9.34 0.58
N SER A 10 10.09 8.44 0.53
CA SER A 10 9.88 7.09 0.04
C SER A 10 9.00 6.29 1.01
N LEU A 11 8.22 5.38 0.45
CA LEU A 11 7.39 4.42 1.17
C LEU A 11 8.14 3.14 1.53
N LEU A 12 9.34 2.93 0.97
CA LEU A 12 10.11 1.70 1.16
C LEU A 12 10.32 1.39 2.65
N ASN A 13 10.12 0.13 3.01
CA ASN A 13 10.22 -0.44 4.36
C ASN A 13 9.18 0.10 5.36
N LYS A 14 8.22 0.93 4.94
CA LYS A 14 7.11 1.36 5.80
C LYS A 14 6.07 0.25 5.90
N ARG A 15 5.54 0.04 7.11
CA ARG A 15 4.35 -0.78 7.34
C ARG A 15 3.11 0.02 6.98
N VAL A 16 2.27 -0.56 6.14
CA VAL A 16 1.10 0.11 5.59
C VAL A 16 -0.14 -0.78 5.66
N LEU A 17 -1.28 -0.15 5.89
CA LEU A 17 -2.58 -0.65 5.47
C LEU A 17 -2.98 0.13 4.22
N VAL A 18 -3.15 -0.57 3.11
CA VAL A 18 -3.57 0.00 1.82
C VAL A 18 -5.02 -0.38 1.59
N LYS A 19 -5.88 0.61 1.41
CA LYS A 19 -7.23 0.40 0.87
C LYS A 19 -7.21 0.77 -0.60
N TRP A 20 -7.56 -0.17 -1.45
CA TRP A 20 -7.44 -0.02 -2.89
C TRP A 20 -8.56 -0.76 -3.61
N ILE A 21 -8.80 -0.34 -4.84
CA ILE A 21 -9.83 -0.90 -5.68
C ILE A 21 -9.21 -1.95 -6.58
N ASP A 22 -9.80 -3.14 -6.58
CA ASP A 22 -9.43 -4.21 -7.49
C ASP A 22 -10.67 -4.89 -8.06
N SER A 23 -10.49 -5.56 -9.19
CA SER A 23 -11.51 -6.44 -9.73
C SER A 23 -11.52 -7.73 -8.90
N ASN A 24 -12.61 -7.99 -8.19
CA ASN A 24 -12.81 -9.30 -7.59
C ASN A 24 -13.40 -10.23 -8.67
N LEU A 25 -12.61 -11.21 -9.11
CA LEU A 25 -13.09 -12.25 -10.02
C LEU A 25 -13.89 -13.28 -9.20
N SER A 26 -15.14 -12.95 -8.87
CA SER A 26 -16.07 -13.88 -8.25
C SER A 26 -16.38 -15.06 -9.19
N GLU A 27 -16.42 -14.82 -10.50
CA GLU A 27 -16.66 -15.85 -11.52
C GLU A 27 -15.38 -16.26 -12.25
N ARG A 28 -15.11 -17.57 -12.29
CA ARG A 28 -13.94 -18.18 -12.95
C ARG A 28 -14.28 -18.83 -14.29
N THR A 29 -15.41 -18.48 -14.89
CA THR A 29 -15.94 -19.09 -16.11
C THR A 29 -16.18 -18.03 -17.19
N TRP A 30 -16.42 -18.46 -18.43
CA TRP A 30 -16.89 -17.55 -19.48
C TRP A 30 -18.28 -17.04 -19.12
N VAL A 31 -18.47 -15.73 -19.19
CA VAL A 31 -19.74 -15.03 -18.91
C VAL A 31 -20.15 -14.30 -20.18
N ASP A 32 -21.44 -14.31 -20.49
CA ASP A 32 -21.98 -13.45 -21.55
C ASP A 32 -21.86 -11.98 -21.11
N LEU A 33 -21.46 -11.10 -22.03
CA LEU A 33 -21.30 -9.68 -21.69
C LEU A 33 -22.63 -8.98 -21.43
N GLU A 34 -23.74 -9.52 -21.95
CA GLU A 34 -25.08 -9.00 -21.64
C GLU A 34 -25.49 -9.31 -20.20
N ASP A 35 -24.96 -10.40 -19.63
CA ASP A 35 -25.22 -10.85 -18.26
C ASP A 35 -24.12 -10.43 -17.27
N TYR A 36 -23.07 -9.75 -17.76
CA TYR A 36 -21.91 -9.38 -16.94
C TYR A 36 -22.19 -8.14 -16.08
N GLU A 37 -22.20 -8.33 -14.77
CA GLU A 37 -22.15 -7.24 -13.79
C GLU A 37 -20.75 -7.10 -13.22
N THR A 38 -20.23 -5.87 -13.19
CA THR A 38 -18.92 -5.59 -12.58
C THR A 38 -19.08 -5.39 -11.08
N ASP A 39 -18.49 -6.27 -10.29
CA ASP A 39 -18.30 -6.02 -8.86
C ASP A 39 -16.90 -5.42 -8.62
N ILE A 40 -16.90 -4.12 -8.31
CA ILE A 40 -15.69 -3.41 -7.91
C ILE A 40 -15.57 -3.52 -6.40
N SER A 41 -14.63 -4.33 -5.93
CA SER A 41 -14.41 -4.52 -4.50
C SER A 41 -13.35 -3.56 -3.97
N GLU A 42 -13.63 -3.01 -2.78
CA GLU A 42 -12.60 -2.37 -1.98
C GLU A 42 -11.83 -3.45 -1.23
N ILE A 43 -10.54 -3.54 -1.50
CA ILE A 43 -9.61 -4.49 -0.88
C ILE A 43 -8.78 -3.75 0.16
N GLU A 44 -8.65 -4.36 1.33
CA GLU A 44 -7.70 -3.96 2.35
C GLU A 44 -6.48 -4.89 2.32
N SER A 45 -5.27 -4.32 2.29
CA SER A 45 -4.03 -5.09 2.27
C SER A 45 -3.04 -4.51 3.27
N TYR A 46 -2.59 -5.35 4.20
CA TYR A 46 -1.59 -5.00 5.21
C TYR A 46 -0.23 -5.60 4.86
N GLY A 47 0.84 -4.84 5.05
CA GLY A 47 2.19 -5.38 4.93
C GLY A 47 3.29 -4.33 4.93
N ILE A 48 4.49 -4.73 4.50
CA ILE A 48 5.64 -3.85 4.34
C ILE A 48 5.83 -3.51 2.85
N VAL A 49 6.03 -2.24 2.52
CA VAL A 49 6.37 -1.83 1.17
C VAL A 49 7.80 -2.27 0.85
N VAL A 50 7.94 -3.27 -0.02
CA VAL A 50 9.24 -3.83 -0.44
C VAL A 50 9.73 -3.25 -1.76
N HIS A 51 8.86 -2.57 -2.51
CA HIS A 51 9.21 -1.86 -3.72
C HIS A 51 8.27 -0.68 -3.98
N GLU A 52 8.79 0.41 -4.54
CA GLU A 52 8.02 1.58 -4.93
C GLU A 52 8.60 2.17 -6.22
N ASN A 53 7.74 2.48 -7.19
CA ASN A 53 8.07 3.32 -8.33
C ASN A 53 7.01 4.40 -8.55
N GLU A 54 7.05 5.13 -9.67
CA GLU A 54 6.08 6.20 -9.94
C GLU A 54 4.63 5.71 -10.08
N ARG A 55 4.42 4.46 -10.47
CA ARG A 55 3.11 3.90 -10.85
C ARG A 55 2.54 2.91 -9.85
N SER A 56 3.36 2.24 -9.05
CA SER A 56 2.91 1.20 -8.13
C SER A 56 3.72 1.14 -6.84
N ILE A 57 3.16 0.44 -5.86
CA ILE A 57 3.86 -0.08 -4.68
C ILE A 57 3.73 -1.60 -4.67
N SER A 58 4.71 -2.30 -4.12
CA SER A 58 4.60 -3.72 -3.82
C SER A 58 4.63 -3.92 -2.31
N VAL A 59 3.60 -4.55 -1.78
CA VAL A 59 3.39 -4.77 -0.35
C VAL A 59 3.51 -6.26 -0.06
N ALA A 60 4.38 -6.63 0.88
CA ALA A 60 4.56 -8.00 1.33
C ALA A 60 3.80 -8.24 2.64
N GLY A 61 2.89 -9.21 2.66
CA GLY A 61 2.19 -9.63 3.87
C GLY A 61 3.09 -10.31 4.89
N HIS A 62 4.14 -10.99 4.42
CA HIS A 62 5.17 -11.61 5.27
C HIS A 62 6.54 -11.08 4.87
N TYR A 63 7.33 -10.66 5.85
CA TYR A 63 8.66 -10.11 5.63
C TYR A 63 9.61 -10.53 6.76
N ALA A 64 10.77 -11.05 6.39
CA ALA A 64 11.84 -11.48 7.29
C ALA A 64 13.08 -10.63 7.02
N VAL A 65 13.52 -9.91 8.05
CA VAL A 65 14.77 -9.15 8.02
C VAL A 65 15.93 -10.12 7.96
N GLY A 66 16.84 -9.93 7.00
CA GLY A 66 18.05 -10.74 6.88
C GLY A 66 18.99 -10.56 8.07
N ASN A 67 19.81 -11.57 8.35
CA ASN A 67 20.87 -11.53 9.36
C ASN A 67 22.11 -12.30 8.85
N SER A 68 23.09 -12.58 9.72
CA SER A 68 24.32 -13.27 9.34
C SER A 68 24.09 -14.69 8.78
N ASN A 69 22.95 -15.31 9.09
CA ASN A 69 22.64 -16.71 8.80
C ASN A 69 21.49 -16.87 7.80
N THR A 70 20.71 -15.82 7.54
CA THR A 70 19.52 -15.88 6.67
C THR A 70 19.42 -14.65 5.78
N LEU A 71 19.04 -14.84 4.52
CA LEU A 71 18.78 -13.73 3.59
C LEU A 71 17.55 -12.92 4.02
N GLU A 72 17.48 -11.68 3.57
CA GLU A 72 16.26 -10.89 3.61
C GLU A 72 15.24 -11.49 2.63
N GLN A 73 14.02 -11.75 3.10
CA GLN A 73 13.03 -12.51 2.35
C GLN A 73 11.61 -11.96 2.58
N ALA A 74 10.75 -12.10 1.58
CA ALA A 74 9.37 -11.67 1.64
C ALA A 74 8.45 -12.68 0.93
N SER A 75 7.21 -12.80 1.40
CA SER A 75 6.19 -13.67 0.81
C SER A 75 4.82 -13.00 0.83
N GLY A 76 3.93 -13.43 -0.07
CA GLY A 76 2.63 -12.78 -0.28
C GLY A 76 2.79 -11.35 -0.78
N ILE A 77 3.70 -11.15 -1.76
CA ILE A 77 3.92 -9.83 -2.36
C ILE A 77 2.79 -9.52 -3.33
N MET A 78 2.15 -8.38 -3.10
CA MET A 78 1.08 -7.85 -3.94
C MET A 78 1.51 -6.52 -4.52
N THR A 79 1.42 -6.37 -5.84
CA THR A 79 1.74 -5.10 -6.50
C THR A 79 0.46 -4.33 -6.76
N ILE A 80 0.34 -3.17 -6.13
CA ILE A 80 -0.84 -2.32 -6.14
C ILE A 80 -0.54 -1.08 -7.00
N PRO A 81 -1.27 -0.85 -8.11
CA PRO A 81 -1.18 0.38 -8.86
C PRO A 81 -1.60 1.57 -8.00
N LYS A 82 -0.80 2.64 -8.00
CA LYS A 82 -1.08 3.86 -7.21
C LYS A 82 -2.38 4.55 -7.64
N ALA A 83 -2.82 4.34 -8.87
CA ALA A 83 -4.10 4.85 -9.39
C ALA A 83 -5.32 4.16 -8.73
N CYS A 84 -5.15 2.95 -8.20
CA CYS A 84 -6.21 2.20 -7.54
C CYS A 84 -6.27 2.43 -6.02
N ILE A 85 -5.27 3.09 -5.45
CA ILE A 85 -5.18 3.32 -4.00
C ILE A 85 -6.15 4.44 -3.62
N LYS A 86 -7.15 4.09 -2.79
CA LYS A 86 -8.05 5.07 -2.16
C LYS A 86 -7.43 5.67 -0.91
N GLU A 87 -6.81 4.82 -0.09
CA GLU A 87 -6.25 5.22 1.20
C GLU A 87 -4.95 4.48 1.48
N LEU A 88 -3.97 5.20 2.06
CA LEU A 88 -2.71 4.63 2.52
C LEU A 88 -2.45 5.09 3.96
N ILE A 89 -2.53 4.15 4.89
CA ILE A 89 -2.38 4.36 6.33
C ILE A 89 -1.02 3.82 6.77
N PHE A 90 -0.22 4.63 7.45
CA PHE A 90 1.05 4.16 8.02
C PHE A 90 0.86 3.63 9.43
N LEU A 91 1.45 2.47 9.66
CA LEU A 91 1.38 1.80 10.94
C LEU A 91 2.74 1.91 11.61
N SER A 92 2.77 2.75 12.63
CA SER A 92 3.90 2.92 13.53
C SER A 92 3.62 2.17 14.83
N PHE A 93 4.58 1.39 15.31
CA PHE A 93 4.57 0.95 16.70
C PHE A 93 5.42 1.98 17.47
N GLY A 94 4.75 2.84 18.26
CA GLY A 94 5.27 4.08 18.86
C GLY A 94 4.53 5.36 18.38
N ASN A 95 4.70 6.49 19.10
CA ASN A 95 3.85 7.71 19.13
C ASN A 95 3.55 8.48 17.81
N HIS A 96 3.85 7.97 16.63
CA HIS A 96 3.74 8.74 15.38
C HIS A 96 3.18 7.96 14.19
N SER A 97 1.89 8.07 13.94
CA SER A 97 1.25 7.60 12.70
C SER A 97 1.13 8.74 11.68
N TYR A 98 1.24 8.41 10.40
CA TYR A 98 1.07 9.34 9.29
C TYR A 98 -0.12 8.85 8.44
N PHE A 99 -0.83 9.78 7.80
CA PHE A 99 -1.95 9.47 6.90
C PHE A 99 -1.71 10.12 5.54
N PHE A 100 -2.09 9.42 4.46
CA PHE A 100 -2.26 10.02 3.13
C PHE A 100 -3.74 10.03 2.77
N HIS A 101 -4.28 11.24 2.60
CA HIS A 101 -5.59 11.44 1.99
C HIS A 101 -5.41 12.28 0.72
N ASP A 102 -5.96 11.78 -0.39
CA ASP A 102 -6.22 12.52 -1.62
C ASP A 102 -5.02 13.27 -2.25
N GLY A 103 -3.87 12.59 -2.34
CA GLY A 103 -2.71 13.06 -3.13
C GLY A 103 -2.04 14.36 -2.66
N LYS A 104 -2.52 14.99 -1.59
CA LYS A 104 -2.03 16.28 -1.09
C LYS A 104 -1.98 16.26 0.44
N ARG A 105 -0.78 15.92 0.94
CA ARG A 105 -0.22 16.24 2.27
C ARG A 105 -0.19 15.07 3.29
N LEU A 106 1.01 14.89 3.86
CA LEU A 106 1.27 14.13 5.08
C LEU A 106 0.77 14.94 6.28
N VAL A 107 -0.12 14.37 7.09
CA VAL A 107 -0.48 14.92 8.40
C VAL A 107 0.20 14.05 9.46
N LYS A 108 1.04 14.66 10.30
CA LYS A 108 1.64 14.04 11.48
C LYS A 108 0.62 14.10 12.61
N CYS A 109 0.16 12.96 13.11
CA CYS A 109 -0.64 12.89 14.32
C CYS A 109 0.21 12.28 15.44
N ASN A 110 0.40 13.04 16.52
CA ASN A 110 0.89 12.50 17.79
C ASN A 110 -0.33 11.90 18.49
N LEU A 111 -0.41 10.59 18.59
CA LEU A 111 -1.33 9.95 19.54
C LEU A 111 -0.57 9.85 20.87
N GLN A 112 -1.07 10.55 21.88
CA GLN A 112 -0.62 10.37 23.26
C GLN A 112 -0.99 8.95 23.71
N GLU A 113 -0.03 8.30 24.35
CA GLU A 113 -0.05 6.93 24.86
C GLU A 113 -1.28 6.68 25.76
N PHE A 114 -1.91 5.51 25.60
CA PHE A 114 -2.75 4.89 26.62
C PHE A 114 -1.96 3.74 27.27
#